data_AF-A0A847LWU7-F1
#
_entry.id   AF-A0A847LWU7-F1
#
_cell.length_a   1.000
_cell.length_b   1.000
_cell.length_c   1.000
_cell.angle_alpha   90.00
_cell.angle_beta   90.00
_cell.angle_gamma   90.00
#
_symmetry.space_group_name_H-M   'P 1'
#
loop_
_entity.id
_entity.type
_entity.pdbx_description
1 polymer ?
#
loop_
_entity_poly.entity_id
_entity_poly.type
_entity_poly.pdbx_seq_one_letter_code
_entity_poly.pdbx_strand_id
1 'polypeptide(L)'
;MYRISTIMHSQNMQKDMMRLEGKIFNTNNKISSGIAFTRPSEDPENFLSTLRFRDSLDSVKKYMNNAQNAKEHLDYIDSSLNHMTQIFQRLRELVIQGANGTLDINDRENIKKEVLQLTAEIANTANEKYNGKYLFSGFEILRPPFILTSIDGELQSVFYVGDTGEMTADIGDSNKIAFTIPGNKIFYSENQTIIPSKNLSNFIVQNDSKIRINNIDINLYKGDTLDVIIERINRANAGVKANFDINTQEFYIETLYPHQPFLEDIDGTILQDMGIIDNIGKPPSNISYTARKYGGSLFDQLINFSKALDSNDIESLSTRTLAFMDQSLENILRYQSEVGARAQRADLAIGQYENLSVLFQDQLSNALETDVTKAITDLKSFELMHQATLQIGSKIYDLTLLNFLK
;
A
#
# COMPACT_ATOMS: atom_id res chain seq x y z
N MET A 1 0.84 -64.81 52.60
CA MET A 1 1.81 -63.70 52.73
C MET A 1 2.46 -63.46 51.37
N TYR A 2 2.12 -62.37 50.69
CA TYR A 2 2.84 -61.95 49.50
C TYR A 2 4.26 -61.52 49.92
N ARG A 3 5.30 -62.19 49.41
CA ARG A 3 6.69 -61.75 49.59
C ARG A 3 6.87 -60.45 48.80
N ILE A 4 6.82 -59.31 49.48
CA ILE A 4 7.39 -58.07 48.96
C ILE A 4 8.91 -58.27 49.00
N SER A 5 9.50 -58.58 47.86
CA SER A 5 10.93 -58.88 47.71
C SER A 5 11.79 -57.64 47.96
N THR A 6 12.95 -57.80 48.60
CA THR A 6 14.01 -56.78 48.70
C THR A 6 14.35 -56.15 47.34
N ILE A 7 14.18 -56.91 46.26
CA ILE A 7 14.33 -56.46 44.86
C ILE A 7 13.25 -55.44 44.49
N MET A 8 12.00 -55.64 44.90
CA MET A 8 10.90 -54.70 44.64
C MET A 8 11.13 -53.36 45.35
N HIS A 9 11.69 -53.40 46.57
CA HIS A 9 12.01 -52.19 47.33
C HIS A 9 13.20 -51.43 46.72
N SER A 10 14.23 -52.15 46.28
CA SER A 10 15.37 -51.60 45.55
C SER A 10 14.95 -50.97 44.20
N GLN A 11 14.09 -51.66 43.43
CA GLN A 11 13.57 -51.16 42.16
C GLN A 11 12.69 -49.92 42.34
N ASN A 12 11.84 -49.90 43.39
CA ASN A 12 11.04 -48.71 43.72
C ASN A 12 11.94 -47.53 44.10
N MET A 13 12.98 -47.76 44.90
CA MET A 13 13.94 -46.73 45.27
C MET A 13 14.73 -46.18 44.07
N GLN A 14 15.21 -47.05 43.18
CA GLN A 14 15.88 -46.64 41.94
C GLN A 14 14.94 -45.79 41.07
N LYS A 15 13.66 -46.19 40.97
CA LYS A 15 12.64 -45.44 40.23
C LYS A 15 12.36 -44.07 40.86
N ASP A 16 12.30 -43.99 42.19
CA ASP A 16 12.12 -42.73 42.91
C ASP A 16 13.35 -41.82 42.76
N MET A 17 14.56 -42.38 42.78
CA MET A 17 15.81 -41.64 42.56
C MET A 17 15.87 -41.06 41.15
N MET A 18 15.60 -41.89 40.12
CA MET A 18 15.51 -41.42 38.73
C MET A 18 14.45 -40.34 38.55
N ARG A 19 13.32 -40.43 39.27
CA ARG A 19 12.28 -39.39 39.26
C ARG A 19 12.75 -38.08 39.92
N LEU A 20 13.48 -38.17 41.02
CA LEU A 20 14.05 -36.99 41.71
C LEU A 20 15.15 -36.33 40.90
N GLU A 21 16.06 -37.10 40.29
CA GLU A 21 17.08 -36.58 39.37
C GLU A 21 16.44 -35.83 38.20
N GLY A 22 15.36 -36.39 37.62
CA GLY A 22 14.60 -35.71 36.57
C GLY A 22 13.96 -34.40 37.04
N LYS A 23 13.42 -34.35 38.26
CA LYS A 23 12.87 -33.12 38.85
C LYS A 23 13.94 -32.07 39.12
N ILE A 24 15.10 -32.46 39.63
CA ILE A 24 16.25 -31.58 39.86
C ILE A 24 16.70 -30.99 38.52
N PHE A 25 16.93 -31.83 37.51
CA PHE A 25 17.33 -31.40 36.18
C PHE A 25 16.34 -30.40 35.56
N ASN A 26 15.05 -30.72 35.59
CA ASN A 26 14.02 -29.85 35.03
C ASN A 26 13.92 -28.52 35.80
N THR A 27 13.96 -28.55 37.13
CA THR A 27 13.88 -27.32 37.96
C THR A 27 15.12 -26.45 37.75
N ASN A 28 16.31 -27.06 37.62
CA ASN A 28 17.53 -26.36 37.28
C ASN A 28 17.44 -25.70 35.90
N ASN A 29 16.87 -26.38 34.90
CA ASN A 29 16.62 -25.79 33.59
C ASN A 29 15.61 -24.63 33.65
N LYS A 30 14.56 -24.72 34.47
CA LYS A 30 13.59 -23.63 34.68
C LYS A 30 14.24 -22.40 35.31
N ILE A 31 15.09 -22.60 36.31
CA ILE A 31 15.87 -21.52 36.93
C ILE A 31 16.84 -20.90 35.92
N SER A 32 17.56 -21.73 35.15
CA SER A 32 18.54 -21.26 34.18
C SER A 32 17.91 -20.54 32.97
N SER A 33 16.72 -20.96 32.53
CA SER A 33 16.03 -20.36 31.40
C SER A 33 15.11 -19.21 31.79
N GLY A 34 14.71 -19.12 33.07
CA GLY A 34 13.68 -18.20 33.55
C GLY A 34 12.26 -18.59 33.12
N ILE A 35 12.06 -19.73 32.46
CA ILE A 35 10.79 -20.15 31.85
C ILE A 35 10.13 -21.23 32.72
N ALA A 36 8.83 -21.08 33.00
CA ALA A 36 8.02 -21.97 33.84
C ALA A 36 7.76 -23.34 33.21
N PHE A 37 7.56 -23.39 31.89
CA PHE A 37 7.28 -24.61 31.15
C PHE A 37 7.80 -24.51 29.72
N THR A 38 8.23 -25.65 29.18
CA THR A 38 8.70 -25.77 27.79
C THR A 38 7.84 -26.72 26.98
N ARG A 39 7.04 -27.56 27.65
CA ARG A 39 6.21 -28.58 27.02
C ARG A 39 4.74 -28.39 27.38
N PRO A 40 3.80 -28.67 26.46
CA PRO A 40 2.37 -28.64 26.75
C PRO A 40 1.96 -29.54 27.91
N SER A 41 2.70 -30.63 28.14
CA SER A 41 2.42 -31.58 29.23
C SER A 41 2.76 -31.05 30.63
N GLU A 42 3.55 -29.98 30.73
CA GLU A 42 3.96 -29.40 32.03
C GLU A 42 2.91 -28.46 32.58
N ASP A 43 2.26 -27.68 31.72
CA ASP A 43 1.15 -26.79 32.07
C ASP A 43 0.27 -26.54 30.83
N PRO A 44 -0.75 -27.38 30.57
CA PRO A 44 -1.57 -27.25 29.38
C PRO A 44 -2.34 -25.92 29.29
N GLU A 45 -2.74 -25.36 30.43
CA GLU A 45 -3.57 -24.15 30.50
C GLU A 45 -2.74 -22.90 30.20
N ASN A 46 -1.62 -22.72 30.90
CA ASN A 46 -0.74 -21.58 30.65
C ASN A 46 -0.05 -21.69 29.29
N PHE A 47 0.27 -22.91 28.83
CA PHE A 47 0.83 -23.11 27.49
C PHE A 47 -0.11 -22.63 26.37
N LEU A 48 -1.42 -22.93 26.47
CA LEU A 48 -2.40 -22.42 25.49
C LEU A 48 -2.50 -20.89 25.53
N SER A 49 -2.46 -20.29 26.71
CA SER A 49 -2.48 -18.82 26.87
C SER A 49 -1.23 -18.17 26.27
N THR A 50 -0.04 -18.73 26.53
CA THR A 50 1.23 -18.29 25.91
C THR A 50 1.16 -18.33 24.39
N LEU A 51 0.63 -19.41 23.80
CA LEU A 51 0.48 -19.49 22.34
C LEU A 51 -0.41 -18.37 21.81
N ARG A 52 -1.56 -18.13 22.44
CA ARG A 52 -2.48 -17.05 22.06
C ARG A 52 -1.83 -15.67 22.16
N PHE A 53 -1.11 -15.38 23.25
CA PHE A 53 -0.42 -14.10 23.40
C PHE A 53 0.71 -13.93 22.40
N ARG A 54 1.43 -15.01 22.08
CA ARG A 54 2.47 -15.00 21.05
C ARG A 54 1.89 -14.71 19.66
N ASP A 55 0.82 -15.40 19.29
CA ASP A 55 0.13 -15.19 18.01
C ASP A 55 -0.43 -13.75 17.91
N SER A 56 -0.97 -13.24 19.02
CA SER A 56 -1.47 -11.87 19.12
C SER A 56 -0.33 -10.85 18.98
N LEU A 57 0.79 -11.07 19.67
CA LEU A 57 1.98 -10.22 19.61
C LEU A 57 2.58 -10.19 18.20
N ASP A 58 2.69 -11.34 17.54
CA ASP A 58 3.19 -11.44 16.18
C ASP A 58 2.27 -10.72 15.18
N SER A 59 0.95 -10.82 15.37
CA SER A 59 -0.03 -10.11 14.55
C SER A 59 0.05 -8.60 14.74
N VAL A 60 0.11 -8.14 16.00
CA VAL A 60 0.30 -6.72 16.34
C VAL A 60 1.59 -6.16 15.76
N LYS A 61 2.71 -6.89 15.86
CA LYS A 61 3.99 -6.47 15.28
C LYS A 61 3.93 -6.37 13.75
N LYS A 62 3.25 -7.30 13.08
CA LYS A 62 3.02 -7.23 11.63
C LYS A 62 2.21 -6.00 11.25
N TYR A 63 1.10 -5.73 11.94
CA TYR A 63 0.27 -4.55 11.67
C TYR A 63 1.02 -3.24 11.94
N MET A 64 1.80 -3.18 13.03
CA MET A 64 2.65 -2.04 13.35
C MET A 64 3.67 -1.78 12.24
N ASN A 65 4.40 -2.82 11.79
CA ASN A 65 5.37 -2.69 10.70
C ASN A 65 4.71 -2.29 9.37
N ASN A 66 3.53 -2.85 9.05
CA ASN A 66 2.77 -2.47 7.87
C ASN A 66 2.33 -1.00 7.92
N ALA A 67 1.83 -0.54 9.08
CA ALA A 67 1.44 0.85 9.29
C ALA A 67 2.64 1.80 9.19
N GLN A 68 3.78 1.42 9.78
CA GLN A 68 5.03 2.17 9.68
C GLN A 68 5.49 2.32 8.23
N ASN A 69 5.54 1.21 7.48
CA ASN A 69 5.92 1.24 6.07
C ASN A 69 4.96 2.08 5.22
N ALA A 70 3.65 1.97 5.48
CA ALA A 70 2.64 2.77 4.80
C ALA A 70 2.79 4.26 5.11
N LYS A 71 3.03 4.61 6.38
CA LYS A 71 3.27 5.98 6.82
C LYS A 71 4.51 6.56 6.14
N GLU A 72 5.64 5.87 6.20
CA GLU A 72 6.87 6.34 5.56
C GLU A 72 6.64 6.61 4.07
N HIS A 73 5.97 5.70 3.36
CA HIS A 73 5.64 5.93 1.95
C HIS A 73 4.76 7.17 1.73
N LEU A 74 3.76 7.39 2.59
CA LEU A 74 2.89 8.57 2.55
C LEU A 74 3.66 9.86 2.87
N ASP A 75 4.58 9.84 3.82
CA ASP A 75 5.44 10.99 4.16
C ASP A 75 6.34 11.38 2.98
N TYR A 76 6.87 10.39 2.24
CA TYR A 76 7.60 10.65 0.99
C TYR A 76 6.70 11.26 -0.08
N ILE A 77 5.47 10.77 -0.25
CA ILE A 77 4.50 11.39 -1.17
C ILE A 77 4.23 12.84 -0.76
N ASP A 78 3.96 13.12 0.52
CA ASP A 78 3.70 14.48 1.00
C ASP A 78 4.88 15.42 0.74
N SER A 79 6.10 14.96 1.02
CA SER A 79 7.33 15.70 0.71
C SER A 79 7.46 16.02 -0.78
N SER A 80 7.23 15.04 -1.67
CA SER A 80 7.27 15.24 -3.12
C SER A 80 6.18 16.22 -3.59
N LEU A 81 4.95 16.14 -3.05
CA LEU A 81 3.86 17.07 -3.38
C LEU A 81 4.14 18.49 -2.87
N ASN A 82 4.76 18.63 -1.70
CA ASN A 82 5.18 19.92 -1.16
C ASN A 82 6.27 20.56 -2.06
N HIS A 83 7.26 19.79 -2.49
CA HIS A 83 8.27 20.26 -3.44
C HIS A 83 7.64 20.73 -4.76
N MET A 84 6.71 19.94 -5.32
CA MET A 84 5.96 20.35 -6.52
C MET A 84 5.17 21.64 -6.29
N THR A 85 4.55 21.81 -5.12
CA THR A 85 3.78 23.01 -4.77
C THR A 85 4.66 24.27 -4.80
N GLN A 86 5.90 24.18 -4.31
CA GLN A 86 6.88 25.28 -4.37
C GLN A 86 7.28 25.61 -5.81
N ILE A 87 7.54 24.59 -6.64
CA ILE A 87 7.83 24.77 -8.07
C ILE A 87 6.63 25.41 -8.79
N PHE A 88 5.41 25.01 -8.42
CA PHE A 88 4.17 25.58 -8.97
C PHE A 88 4.00 27.06 -8.67
N GLN A 89 4.35 27.49 -7.46
CA GLN A 89 4.32 28.91 -7.10
C GLN A 89 5.28 29.71 -7.99
N ARG A 90 6.49 29.19 -8.23
CA ARG A 90 7.45 29.82 -9.16
C ARG A 90 6.93 29.85 -10.60
N LEU A 91 6.35 28.75 -11.07
CA LEU A 91 5.73 28.71 -12.39
C LEU A 91 4.61 29.77 -12.53
N ARG A 92 3.82 29.98 -11.47
CA ARG A 92 2.74 30.98 -11.48
C ARG A 92 3.31 32.39 -11.64
N GLU A 93 4.40 32.72 -10.94
CA GLU A 93 5.09 34.00 -11.10
C GLU A 93 5.54 34.20 -12.55
N LEU A 94 6.12 33.16 -13.16
CA LEU A 94 6.57 33.20 -14.55
C LEU A 94 5.41 33.34 -15.54
N VAL A 95 4.27 32.72 -15.28
CA VAL A 95 3.06 32.88 -16.12
C VAL A 95 2.53 34.31 -16.02
N ILE A 96 2.48 34.90 -14.82
CA ILE A 96 2.08 36.31 -14.62
C ILE A 96 3.07 37.25 -15.31
N GLN A 97 4.37 36.97 -15.21
CA GLN A 97 5.41 37.75 -15.87
C GLN A 97 5.29 37.65 -17.39
N GLY A 98 5.17 36.43 -17.93
CA GLY A 98 5.02 36.15 -19.36
C GLY A 98 3.72 36.69 -19.97
N ALA A 99 2.67 36.84 -19.16
CA ALA A 99 1.42 37.49 -19.54
C ALA A 99 1.54 39.02 -19.68
N ASN A 100 2.69 39.62 -19.35
CA ASN A 100 2.90 41.05 -19.54
C ASN A 100 3.26 41.37 -21.01
N GLY A 101 2.37 42.08 -21.70
CA GLY A 101 2.49 42.39 -23.14
C GLY A 101 3.63 43.32 -23.56
N THR A 102 4.42 43.81 -22.62
CA THR A 102 5.56 44.70 -22.90
C THR A 102 6.92 43.99 -22.92
N LEU A 103 6.96 42.66 -22.80
CA LEU A 103 8.21 41.89 -22.78
C LEU A 103 8.92 41.86 -24.16
N ASP A 104 10.25 41.84 -24.15
CA ASP A 104 11.04 41.61 -25.37
C ASP A 104 11.03 40.12 -25.76
N ILE A 105 11.39 39.82 -27.02
CA ILE A 105 11.50 38.45 -27.54
C ILE A 105 12.50 37.64 -26.71
N ASN A 106 13.65 38.22 -26.35
CA ASN A 106 14.67 37.54 -25.56
C ASN A 106 14.17 37.19 -24.15
N ASP A 107 13.37 38.06 -23.54
CA ASP A 107 12.82 37.82 -22.21
C ASP A 107 11.78 36.69 -22.24
N ARG A 108 10.93 36.63 -23.28
CA ARG A 108 9.98 35.54 -23.47
C ARG A 108 10.67 34.19 -23.67
N GLU A 109 11.75 34.15 -24.45
CA GLU A 109 12.55 32.94 -24.65
C GLU A 109 13.19 32.46 -23.33
N ASN A 110 13.65 33.37 -22.48
CA ASN A 110 14.19 33.02 -21.17
C ASN A 110 13.11 32.45 -20.24
N ILE A 111 11.93 33.08 -20.20
CA ILE A 111 10.77 32.59 -19.42
C ILE A 111 10.34 31.21 -19.91
N LYS A 112 10.26 31.02 -21.23
CA LYS A 112 9.92 29.73 -21.85
C LYS A 112 10.88 28.62 -21.39
N LYS A 113 12.19 28.87 -21.45
CA LYS A 113 13.20 27.90 -20.99
C LYS A 113 13.05 27.57 -19.51
N GLU A 114 12.83 28.58 -18.67
CA GLU A 114 12.64 28.38 -17.23
C GLU A 114 11.35 27.56 -16.95
N VAL A 115 10.24 27.89 -17.62
CA VAL A 115 8.98 27.12 -17.50
C VAL A 115 9.17 25.67 -17.91
N LEU A 116 9.84 25.40 -19.04
CA LEU A 116 10.10 24.04 -19.50
C LEU A 116 11.02 23.27 -18.54
N GLN A 117 12.02 23.93 -17.97
CA GLN A 117 12.92 23.33 -16.99
C GLN A 117 12.19 22.98 -15.69
N LEU A 118 11.37 23.89 -15.15
CA LEU A 118 10.55 23.64 -13.96
C LEU A 118 9.48 22.57 -14.22
N THR A 119 8.91 22.52 -15.43
CA THR A 119 7.96 21.47 -15.84
C THR A 119 8.64 20.10 -15.86
N ALA A 120 9.87 20.04 -16.38
CA ALA A 120 10.68 18.82 -16.34
C ALA A 120 11.05 18.42 -14.91
N GLU A 121 11.33 19.40 -14.03
CA GLU A 121 11.58 19.17 -12.61
C GLU A 121 10.38 18.54 -11.90
N ILE A 122 9.16 19.08 -12.09
CA ILE A 122 7.93 18.47 -11.55
C ILE A 122 7.77 17.02 -12.06
N ALA A 123 8.01 16.78 -13.35
CA ALA A 123 7.90 15.44 -13.92
C ALA A 123 8.97 14.47 -13.37
N ASN A 124 10.16 14.99 -13.05
CA ASN A 124 11.21 14.22 -12.38
C ASN A 124 10.85 13.92 -10.92
N THR A 125 10.32 14.88 -10.17
CA THR A 125 9.79 14.66 -8.81
C THR A 125 8.62 13.66 -8.85
N ALA A 126 7.79 13.69 -9.88
CA ALA A 126 6.71 12.72 -10.08
C ALA A 126 7.23 11.31 -10.43
N ASN A 127 8.51 11.18 -10.82
CA ASN A 127 9.21 9.92 -11.06
C ASN A 127 10.12 9.52 -9.89
N GLU A 128 10.03 10.17 -8.73
CA GLU A 128 10.78 9.80 -7.54
C GLU A 128 10.42 8.39 -7.05
N LYS A 129 11.39 7.78 -6.38
CA LYS A 129 11.29 6.42 -5.84
C LYS A 129 11.54 6.41 -4.35
N TYR A 130 10.80 5.59 -3.65
CA TYR A 130 11.06 5.21 -2.28
C TYR A 130 11.24 3.68 -2.21
N ASN A 131 12.34 3.20 -1.61
CA ASN A 131 12.69 1.78 -1.54
C ASN A 131 12.65 1.05 -2.90
N GLY A 132 13.10 1.73 -3.97
CA GLY A 132 13.12 1.19 -5.33
C GLY A 132 11.76 1.14 -6.03
N LYS A 133 10.70 1.63 -5.38
CA LYS A 133 9.32 1.67 -5.88
C LYS A 133 8.93 3.10 -6.22
N TYR A 134 8.30 3.30 -7.37
CA TYR A 134 7.77 4.60 -7.76
C TYR A 134 6.56 4.98 -6.92
N LEU A 135 6.45 6.27 -6.58
CA LEU A 135 5.40 6.79 -5.69
C LEU A 135 4.04 6.93 -6.37
N PHE A 136 4.03 7.33 -7.65
CA PHE A 136 2.82 7.77 -8.37
C PHE A 136 2.35 6.82 -9.50
N SER A 137 2.88 5.59 -9.58
CA SER A 137 2.59 4.66 -10.69
C SER A 137 1.41 3.70 -10.47
N GLY A 138 0.74 3.77 -9.31
CA GLY A 138 -0.36 2.88 -8.97
C GLY A 138 0.12 1.50 -8.51
N PHE A 139 -0.41 0.41 -9.06
CA PHE A 139 0.08 -0.96 -8.84
C PHE A 139 1.39 -1.26 -9.59
N GLU A 140 1.67 -0.58 -10.71
CA GLU A 140 2.92 -0.71 -11.50
C GLU A 140 4.12 0.01 -10.84
N ILE A 141 4.41 -0.28 -9.57
CA ILE A 141 5.48 0.33 -8.75
C ILE A 141 6.91 0.17 -9.27
N LEU A 142 7.15 -0.69 -10.27
CA LEU A 142 8.48 -0.96 -10.83
C LEU A 142 8.76 -0.21 -12.14
N ARG A 143 7.77 0.51 -12.69
CA ARG A 143 7.92 1.28 -13.92
C ARG A 143 7.75 2.78 -13.65
N PRO A 144 8.50 3.64 -14.37
CA PRO A 144 8.34 5.07 -14.22
C PRO A 144 6.91 5.49 -14.58
N PRO A 145 6.22 6.26 -13.72
CA PRO A 145 4.85 6.71 -13.98
C PRO A 145 4.78 7.71 -15.14
N PHE A 146 5.81 8.53 -15.35
CA PHE A 146 5.83 9.57 -16.38
C PHE A 146 6.96 9.36 -17.37
N ILE A 147 6.63 9.39 -18.67
CA ILE A 147 7.59 9.39 -19.77
C ILE A 147 7.68 10.80 -20.33
N LEU A 148 8.88 11.38 -20.29
CA LEU A 148 9.18 12.69 -20.87
C LEU A 148 9.73 12.48 -22.28
N THR A 149 9.20 13.24 -23.25
CA THR A 149 9.76 13.30 -24.60
C THR A 149 10.33 14.69 -24.83
N SER A 150 11.64 14.75 -25.10
CA SER A 150 12.33 16.01 -25.43
C SER A 150 12.91 15.95 -26.84
N ILE A 151 12.77 17.03 -27.59
CA ILE A 151 13.37 17.23 -28.93
C ILE A 151 14.30 18.44 -28.82
N ASP A 152 15.55 18.29 -29.28
CA ASP A 152 16.57 19.35 -29.22
C ASP A 152 16.82 19.94 -27.81
N GLY A 153 16.60 19.14 -26.77
CA GLY A 153 16.77 19.55 -25.37
C GLY A 153 15.55 20.26 -24.77
N GLU A 154 14.49 20.51 -25.55
CA GLU A 154 13.24 21.10 -25.08
C GLU A 154 12.17 20.03 -24.84
N LEU A 155 11.48 20.12 -23.70
CA LEU A 155 10.38 19.21 -23.34
C LEU A 155 9.17 19.43 -24.26
N GLN A 156 8.71 18.37 -24.93
CA GLN A 156 7.60 18.44 -25.90
C GLN A 156 6.31 17.80 -25.37
N SER A 157 6.41 16.75 -24.56
CA SER A 157 5.25 16.07 -23.98
C SER A 157 5.63 15.24 -22.76
N VAL A 158 4.65 15.04 -21.88
CA VAL A 158 4.76 14.20 -20.69
C VAL A 158 3.55 13.27 -20.65
N PHE A 159 3.79 11.96 -20.74
CA PHE A 159 2.72 10.97 -20.73
C PHE A 159 2.71 10.16 -19.44
N TYR A 160 1.54 9.97 -18.85
CA TYR A 160 1.35 9.08 -17.73
C TYR A 160 1.12 7.64 -18.23
N VAL A 161 1.96 6.72 -17.77
CA VAL A 161 1.95 5.30 -18.15
C VAL A 161 1.74 4.36 -16.95
N GLY A 162 1.50 4.92 -15.76
CA GLY A 162 1.08 4.13 -14.61
C GLY A 162 -0.38 3.69 -14.70
N ASP A 163 -0.82 2.91 -13.72
CA ASP A 163 -2.21 2.47 -13.61
C ASP A 163 -3.00 3.28 -12.58
N THR A 164 -4.31 3.03 -12.47
CA THR A 164 -5.21 3.76 -11.56
C THR A 164 -5.39 3.08 -10.20
N GLY A 165 -4.59 2.06 -9.91
CA GLY A 165 -4.65 1.24 -8.73
C GLY A 165 -4.16 1.93 -7.46
N GLU A 166 -4.69 1.48 -6.33
CA GLU A 166 -4.24 1.90 -5.01
C GLU A 166 -3.81 0.68 -4.20
N MET A 167 -2.52 0.59 -3.87
CA MET A 167 -2.00 -0.42 -2.97
C MET A 167 -2.42 -0.12 -1.54
N THR A 168 -2.91 -1.14 -0.86
CA THR A 168 -3.33 -1.05 0.54
C THR A 168 -2.42 -1.84 1.45
N ALA A 169 -2.09 -1.27 2.61
CA ALA A 169 -1.46 -1.97 3.71
C ALA A 169 -2.53 -2.38 4.74
N ASP A 170 -2.45 -3.63 5.20
CA ASP A 170 -3.29 -4.11 6.29
C ASP A 170 -2.71 -3.60 7.61
N ILE A 171 -3.48 -2.73 8.27
CA ILE A 171 -3.14 -2.09 9.55
C ILE A 171 -4.07 -2.57 10.66
N GLY A 172 -4.57 -3.80 10.55
CA GLY A 172 -5.49 -4.43 11.50
C GLY A 172 -6.39 -5.45 10.81
N ASP A 173 -7.20 -6.15 11.60
CA ASP A 173 -8.02 -7.27 11.11
C ASP A 173 -9.04 -6.88 10.03
N SER A 174 -9.57 -5.66 10.07
CA SER A 174 -10.51 -5.12 9.07
C SER A 174 -10.13 -3.72 8.56
N ASN A 175 -8.99 -3.20 8.99
CA ASN A 175 -8.56 -1.84 8.65
C ASN A 175 -7.43 -1.88 7.63
N LYS A 176 -7.64 -1.19 6.51
CA LYS A 176 -6.65 -1.03 5.45
C LYS A 176 -6.41 0.46 5.19
N ILE A 177 -5.16 0.81 4.91
CA ILE A 177 -4.80 2.16 4.44
C ILE A 177 -4.18 2.04 3.07
N ALA A 178 -4.75 2.77 2.11
CA ALA A 178 -4.13 2.93 0.81
C ALA A 178 -2.93 3.88 0.92
N PHE A 179 -1.74 3.40 0.55
CA PHE A 179 -0.50 4.17 0.68
C PHE A 179 0.04 4.70 -0.65
N THR A 180 -0.48 4.25 -1.80
CA THR A 180 -0.16 4.83 -3.11
C THR A 180 -1.28 5.72 -3.61
N ILE A 181 -0.94 6.75 -4.38
CA ILE A 181 -1.91 7.57 -5.12
C ILE A 181 -1.46 7.67 -6.57
N PRO A 182 -2.29 7.27 -7.54
CA PRO A 182 -1.88 7.24 -8.93
C PRO A 182 -1.82 8.67 -9.50
N GLY A 183 -0.76 8.94 -10.29
CA GLY A 183 -0.51 10.25 -10.89
C GLY A 183 -1.61 10.71 -11.86
N ASN A 184 -2.37 9.79 -12.45
CA ASN A 184 -3.50 10.13 -13.31
C ASN A 184 -4.60 10.95 -12.60
N LYS A 185 -4.64 10.91 -11.27
CA LYS A 185 -5.57 11.68 -10.44
C LYS A 185 -4.99 13.02 -9.98
N ILE A 186 -3.70 13.05 -9.64
CA ILE A 186 -3.03 14.22 -9.06
C ILE A 186 -2.72 15.27 -10.14
N PHE A 187 -2.21 14.83 -11.29
CA PHE A 187 -1.66 15.75 -12.29
C PHE A 187 -2.66 16.19 -13.37
N TYR A 188 -3.91 15.73 -13.26
CA TYR A 188 -5.01 16.04 -14.18
C TYR A 188 -6.11 16.76 -13.42
N SER A 189 -6.20 18.08 -13.65
CA SER A 189 -7.00 19.02 -12.86
C SER A 189 -8.26 19.52 -13.56
N GLU A 190 -8.43 19.19 -14.85
CA GLU A 190 -9.67 19.40 -15.59
C GLU A 190 -10.37 18.07 -15.88
N ASN A 191 -11.70 18.12 -16.00
CA ASN A 191 -12.45 17.01 -16.55
C ASN A 191 -12.03 16.79 -18.00
N GLN A 192 -11.77 15.54 -18.37
CA GLN A 192 -11.42 15.18 -19.73
C GLN A 192 -12.67 14.83 -20.52
N THR A 193 -12.76 15.35 -21.73
CA THR A 193 -13.76 14.93 -22.71
C THR A 193 -13.05 14.29 -23.90
N ILE A 194 -13.46 13.07 -24.24
CA ILE A 194 -12.94 12.33 -25.39
C ILE A 194 -14.08 12.21 -26.41
N ILE A 195 -13.85 12.74 -27.60
CA ILE A 195 -14.78 12.70 -28.73
C ILE A 195 -14.11 11.89 -29.85
N PRO A 196 -14.56 10.66 -30.15
CA PRO A 196 -14.05 9.91 -31.28
C PRO A 196 -14.30 10.65 -32.61
N SER A 197 -13.43 10.43 -33.59
CA SER A 197 -13.58 11.00 -34.94
C SER A 197 -14.70 10.36 -35.76
N LYS A 198 -15.14 9.16 -35.38
CA LYS A 198 -16.14 8.38 -36.09
C LYS A 198 -17.56 8.80 -35.69
N ASN A 199 -18.47 8.84 -36.66
CA ASN A 199 -19.89 8.97 -36.37
C ASN A 199 -20.44 7.61 -35.87
N LEU A 200 -20.96 7.59 -34.65
CA LEU A 200 -21.42 6.38 -33.98
C LEU A 200 -22.95 6.22 -33.95
N SER A 201 -23.70 7.07 -34.66
CA SER A 201 -25.17 7.09 -34.59
C SER A 201 -25.84 5.74 -34.86
N ASN A 202 -25.24 4.93 -35.75
CA ASN A 202 -25.72 3.60 -36.11
C ASN A 202 -24.80 2.48 -35.58
N PHE A 203 -24.00 2.75 -34.56
CA PHE A 203 -23.08 1.78 -34.00
C PHE A 203 -23.84 0.66 -33.29
N ILE A 204 -23.47 -0.59 -33.61
CA ILE A 204 -24.04 -1.81 -33.04
C ILE A 204 -22.91 -2.78 -32.70
N VAL A 205 -22.97 -3.33 -31.49
CA VAL A 205 -22.03 -4.37 -31.02
C VAL A 205 -22.21 -5.65 -31.84
N GLN A 206 -21.14 -6.11 -32.49
CA GLN A 206 -21.19 -7.27 -33.39
C GLN A 206 -21.05 -8.62 -32.66
N ASN A 207 -20.30 -8.66 -31.57
CA ASN A 207 -20.06 -9.84 -30.75
C ASN A 207 -20.04 -9.47 -29.27
N ASP A 208 -20.39 -10.42 -28.41
CA ASP A 208 -20.29 -10.23 -26.96
C ASP A 208 -18.86 -9.80 -26.59
N SER A 209 -18.78 -8.71 -25.85
CA SER A 209 -17.53 -7.99 -25.57
C SER A 209 -17.52 -7.48 -24.14
N LYS A 210 -16.35 -7.15 -23.64
CA LYS A 210 -16.18 -6.58 -22.30
C LYS A 210 -15.19 -5.43 -22.38
N ILE A 211 -15.61 -4.27 -21.91
CA ILE A 211 -14.76 -3.08 -21.79
C ILE A 211 -14.49 -2.81 -20.31
N ARG A 212 -13.38 -2.14 -20.00
CA ARG A 212 -13.04 -1.66 -18.68
C ARG A 212 -12.83 -0.17 -18.69
N ILE A 213 -13.49 0.49 -17.75
CA ILE A 213 -13.34 1.92 -17.50
C ILE A 213 -12.96 2.08 -16.02
N ASN A 214 -11.79 2.66 -15.72
CA ASN A 214 -11.33 2.93 -14.35
C ASN A 214 -11.45 1.73 -13.39
N ASN A 215 -11.00 0.54 -13.82
CA ASN A 215 -11.09 -0.74 -13.11
C ASN A 215 -12.51 -1.33 -12.93
N ILE A 216 -13.52 -0.79 -13.61
CA ILE A 216 -14.88 -1.35 -13.62
C ILE A 216 -15.15 -2.01 -14.98
N ASP A 217 -15.46 -3.31 -14.92
CA ASP A 217 -15.76 -4.13 -16.09
C ASP A 217 -17.23 -3.95 -16.49
N ILE A 218 -17.46 -3.69 -17.78
CA ILE A 218 -18.78 -3.47 -18.38
C ILE A 218 -18.96 -4.47 -19.50
N ASN A 219 -19.94 -5.35 -19.33
CA ASN A 219 -20.30 -6.34 -20.35
C ASN A 219 -21.22 -5.71 -21.40
N LEU A 220 -20.85 -5.87 -22.67
CA LEU A 220 -21.62 -5.45 -23.85
C LEU A 220 -22.01 -6.71 -24.63
N TYR A 221 -23.26 -6.76 -25.10
CA TYR A 221 -23.78 -7.93 -25.79
C TYR A 221 -24.00 -7.65 -27.26
N LYS A 222 -23.91 -8.71 -28.07
CA LYS A 222 -24.25 -8.63 -29.49
C LYS A 222 -25.64 -8.02 -29.70
N GLY A 223 -25.71 -6.99 -30.53
CA GLY A 223 -26.93 -6.26 -30.83
C GLY A 223 -27.18 -5.02 -29.95
N ASP A 224 -26.37 -4.78 -28.91
CA ASP A 224 -26.44 -3.53 -28.15
C ASP A 224 -26.19 -2.32 -29.09
N THR A 225 -27.08 -1.32 -29.04
CA THR A 225 -26.97 -0.06 -29.78
C THR A 225 -26.16 0.98 -29.00
N LEU A 226 -25.81 2.11 -29.63
CA LEU A 226 -25.12 3.22 -28.96
C LEU A 226 -25.83 3.68 -27.67
N ASP A 227 -27.17 3.79 -27.68
CA ASP A 227 -27.94 4.19 -26.50
C ASP A 227 -27.80 3.20 -25.34
N VAL A 228 -27.78 1.89 -25.66
CA VAL A 228 -27.58 0.84 -24.65
C VAL A 228 -26.15 0.89 -24.11
N ILE A 229 -25.15 1.14 -24.96
CA ILE A 229 -23.76 1.32 -24.53
C ILE A 229 -23.66 2.53 -23.57
N ILE A 230 -24.25 3.67 -23.94
CA ILE A 230 -24.29 4.88 -23.10
C ILE A 230 -24.93 4.58 -21.75
N GLU A 231 -26.07 3.90 -21.75
CA GLU A 231 -26.78 3.53 -20.53
C GLU A 231 -25.93 2.60 -19.64
N ARG A 232 -25.28 1.58 -20.22
CA ARG A 232 -24.41 0.66 -19.48
C ARG A 232 -23.20 1.37 -18.87
N ILE A 233 -22.55 2.26 -19.61
CA ILE A 233 -21.42 3.07 -19.11
C ILE A 233 -21.88 3.93 -17.93
N ASN A 234 -23.00 4.65 -18.09
CA ASN A 234 -23.51 5.54 -17.06
C ASN A 234 -24.00 4.79 -15.81
N ARG A 235 -24.59 3.59 -15.97
CA ARG A 235 -25.02 2.74 -14.85
C ARG A 235 -23.87 2.06 -14.10
N ALA A 236 -22.74 1.83 -14.77
CA ALA A 236 -21.57 1.21 -14.17
C ALA A 236 -20.90 2.12 -13.11
N ASN A 237 -21.21 3.42 -13.12
CA ASN A 237 -20.64 4.42 -12.21
C ASN A 237 -19.10 4.42 -12.23
N ALA A 238 -18.52 4.31 -13.43
CA ALA A 238 -17.08 4.19 -13.64
C ALA A 238 -16.31 5.52 -13.56
N GLY A 239 -16.86 6.55 -12.91
CA GLY A 239 -16.26 7.88 -12.83
C GLY A 239 -16.28 8.68 -14.14
N VAL A 240 -17.02 8.20 -15.14
CA VAL A 240 -17.23 8.87 -16.43
C VAL A 240 -18.71 8.92 -16.76
N LYS A 241 -19.07 9.84 -17.65
CA LYS A 241 -20.38 9.97 -18.26
C LYS A 241 -20.23 9.86 -19.78
N ALA A 242 -20.95 8.93 -20.38
CA ALA A 242 -21.11 8.84 -21.82
C ALA A 242 -22.38 9.59 -22.24
N ASN A 243 -22.33 10.27 -23.39
CA ASN A 243 -23.49 10.92 -23.97
C ASN A 243 -23.35 11.01 -25.50
N PHE A 244 -24.48 11.28 -26.16
CA PHE A 244 -24.54 11.56 -27.59
C PHE A 244 -25.28 12.88 -27.79
N ASP A 245 -24.60 13.89 -28.35
CA ASP A 245 -25.23 15.15 -28.72
C ASP A 245 -25.90 15.01 -30.09
N ILE A 246 -27.23 15.15 -30.09
CA ILE A 246 -28.06 14.99 -31.28
C ILE A 246 -27.80 16.11 -32.31
N ASN A 247 -27.40 17.30 -31.86
CA ASN A 247 -27.18 18.45 -32.74
C ASN A 247 -25.86 18.32 -33.50
N THR A 248 -24.79 17.93 -32.81
CA THR A 248 -23.47 17.75 -33.41
C THR A 248 -23.27 16.34 -33.99
N GLN A 249 -24.15 15.39 -33.63
CA GLN A 249 -24.01 13.96 -33.90
C GLN A 249 -22.73 13.35 -33.31
N GLU A 250 -22.28 13.90 -32.19
CA GLU A 250 -21.04 13.50 -31.54
C GLU A 250 -21.33 12.69 -30.29
N PHE A 251 -20.80 11.47 -30.27
CA PHE A 251 -20.64 10.73 -29.03
C PHE A 251 -19.46 11.32 -28.26
N TYR A 252 -19.56 11.40 -26.94
CA TYR A 252 -18.43 11.78 -26.10
C TYR A 252 -18.46 11.06 -24.75
N ILE A 253 -17.27 10.87 -24.18
CA ILE A 253 -17.07 10.43 -22.80
C ILE A 253 -16.45 11.58 -22.04
N GLU A 254 -17.07 11.99 -20.95
CA GLU A 254 -16.61 13.04 -20.05
C GLU A 254 -16.32 12.46 -18.66
N THR A 255 -15.20 12.79 -18.05
CA THR A 255 -14.91 12.39 -16.66
C THR A 255 -15.76 13.19 -15.67
N LEU A 256 -16.30 12.54 -14.64
CA LEU A 256 -17.13 13.21 -13.62
C LEU A 256 -16.31 14.04 -12.62
N TYR A 257 -15.02 13.73 -12.48
CA TYR A 257 -14.06 14.45 -11.66
C TYR A 257 -12.71 14.50 -12.40
N PRO A 258 -11.82 15.45 -12.06
CA PRO A 258 -10.52 15.56 -12.72
C PRO A 258 -9.66 14.31 -12.54
N HIS A 259 -9.44 13.60 -13.65
CA HIS A 259 -8.46 12.51 -13.78
C HIS A 259 -8.28 12.16 -15.27
N GLN A 260 -7.20 11.43 -15.60
CA GLN A 260 -7.11 10.75 -16.88
C GLN A 260 -7.87 9.41 -16.82
N PRO A 261 -8.87 9.18 -17.68
CA PRO A 261 -9.65 7.96 -17.67
C PRO A 261 -8.80 6.79 -18.16
N PHE A 262 -8.95 5.64 -17.51
CA PHE A 262 -8.35 4.38 -17.94
C PHE A 262 -9.36 3.59 -18.76
N LEU A 263 -9.10 3.46 -20.07
CA LEU A 263 -10.01 2.84 -21.03
C LEU A 263 -9.34 1.63 -21.69
N GLU A 264 -9.95 0.45 -21.56
CA GLU A 264 -9.39 -0.80 -22.08
C GLU A 264 -10.50 -1.69 -22.67
N ASP A 265 -10.24 -2.29 -23.83
CA ASP A 265 -11.03 -3.42 -24.32
C ASP A 265 -10.45 -4.72 -23.73
N ILE A 266 -11.21 -5.42 -22.87
CA ILE A 266 -10.79 -6.71 -22.29
C ILE A 266 -11.06 -7.83 -23.30
N ASP A 267 -12.32 -7.93 -23.72
CA ASP A 267 -12.79 -8.93 -24.67
C ASP A 267 -13.43 -8.19 -25.86
N GLY A 268 -12.90 -8.37 -27.06
CA GLY A 268 -13.35 -7.66 -28.27
C GLY A 268 -12.56 -6.38 -28.55
N THR A 269 -13.12 -5.50 -29.38
CA THR A 269 -12.44 -4.29 -29.91
C THR A 269 -13.37 -3.08 -29.91
N ILE A 270 -14.35 -3.01 -28.99
CA ILE A 270 -15.44 -2.02 -29.09
C ILE A 270 -14.94 -0.59 -29.00
N LEU A 271 -14.08 -0.27 -28.03
CA LEU A 271 -13.53 1.08 -27.90
C LEU A 271 -12.63 1.45 -29.09
N GLN A 272 -11.94 0.47 -29.67
CA GLN A 272 -11.17 0.65 -30.92
C GLN A 272 -12.07 0.87 -32.14
N ASP A 273 -13.15 0.09 -32.26
CA ASP A 273 -14.13 0.18 -33.33
C ASP A 273 -14.85 1.52 -33.31
N MET A 274 -15.15 2.01 -32.10
CA MET A 274 -15.68 3.36 -31.84
C MET A 274 -14.65 4.47 -32.10
N GLY A 275 -13.36 4.16 -32.22
CA GLY A 275 -12.29 5.16 -32.44
C GLY A 275 -11.95 5.99 -31.20
N ILE A 276 -12.21 5.45 -30.01
CA ILE A 276 -11.91 6.09 -28.72
C ILE A 276 -10.46 5.80 -28.31
N ILE A 277 -10.03 4.55 -28.50
CA ILE A 277 -8.67 4.09 -28.22
C ILE A 277 -8.02 3.49 -29.47
N ASP A 278 -6.69 3.49 -29.51
CA ASP A 278 -5.92 2.76 -30.51
C ASP A 278 -5.36 1.46 -29.93
N ASN A 279 -4.95 0.55 -30.82
CA ASN A 279 -4.20 -0.67 -30.45
C ASN A 279 -2.70 -0.41 -30.18
N ILE A 280 -2.33 0.85 -29.97
CA ILE A 280 -0.96 1.30 -29.76
C ILE A 280 -0.88 1.93 -28.38
N GLY A 281 0.10 1.49 -27.58
CA GLY A 281 0.26 1.94 -26.20
C GLY A 281 -0.57 1.12 -25.22
N LYS A 282 -0.38 1.42 -23.92
CA LYS A 282 -1.17 0.84 -22.83
C LYS A 282 -2.06 1.91 -22.23
N PRO A 283 -3.24 1.56 -21.71
CA PRO A 283 -4.02 2.52 -20.95
C PRO A 283 -3.20 3.03 -19.75
N PRO A 284 -3.36 4.32 -19.39
CA PRO A 284 -4.29 5.30 -19.95
C PRO A 284 -3.74 6.10 -21.14
N SER A 285 -2.56 5.73 -21.67
CA SER A 285 -1.89 6.39 -22.81
C SER A 285 -2.26 5.80 -24.19
N ASN A 286 -3.43 5.16 -24.31
CA ASN A 286 -3.91 4.50 -25.53
C ASN A 286 -5.07 5.23 -26.23
N ILE A 287 -5.38 6.47 -25.83
CA ILE A 287 -6.43 7.27 -26.48
C ILE A 287 -6.08 7.49 -27.95
N SER A 288 -7.06 7.38 -28.84
CA SER A 288 -6.81 7.43 -30.28
C SER A 288 -6.25 8.77 -30.74
N TYR A 289 -5.24 8.77 -31.60
CA TYR A 289 -4.68 10.01 -32.18
C TYR A 289 -5.70 10.78 -33.05
N THR A 290 -6.75 10.09 -33.53
CA THR A 290 -7.83 10.73 -34.28
C THR A 290 -8.93 11.29 -33.38
N ALA A 291 -8.99 10.87 -32.12
CA ALA A 291 -9.98 11.38 -31.18
C ALA A 291 -9.60 12.81 -30.76
N ARG A 292 -10.61 13.67 -30.63
CA ARG A 292 -10.43 14.98 -30.02
C ARG A 292 -10.50 14.82 -28.52
N LYS A 293 -9.45 15.30 -27.85
CA LYS A 293 -9.35 15.34 -26.39
C LYS A 293 -9.44 16.80 -25.94
N TYR A 294 -10.36 17.06 -25.01
CA TYR A 294 -10.43 18.29 -24.25
C TYR A 294 -10.10 17.99 -22.79
N GLY A 295 -9.57 18.99 -22.08
CA GLY A 295 -8.92 18.78 -20.80
C GLY A 295 -7.51 18.20 -20.97
N GLY A 296 -6.72 18.20 -19.90
CA GLY A 296 -5.33 17.79 -19.99
C GLY A 296 -4.65 17.65 -18.64
N SER A 297 -3.40 17.20 -18.69
CA SER A 297 -2.53 17.27 -17.54
C SER A 297 -2.02 18.69 -17.34
N LEU A 298 -1.46 18.96 -16.17
CA LEU A 298 -0.76 20.20 -15.94
C LEU A 298 0.46 20.37 -16.84
N PHE A 299 1.10 19.27 -17.22
CA PHE A 299 2.25 19.29 -18.11
C PHE A 299 1.84 19.76 -19.50
N ASP A 300 0.72 19.27 -20.01
CA ASP A 300 0.17 19.67 -21.32
C ASP A 300 -0.08 21.18 -21.35
N GLN A 301 -0.64 21.73 -20.27
CA GLN A 301 -0.95 23.17 -20.22
C GLN A 301 0.29 24.05 -20.08
N LEU A 302 1.29 23.64 -19.29
CA LEU A 302 2.56 24.37 -19.20
C LEU A 302 3.34 24.35 -20.51
N ILE A 303 3.30 23.24 -21.25
CA ILE A 303 3.89 23.13 -22.59
C ILE A 303 3.09 23.95 -23.61
N ASN A 304 1.76 23.99 -23.51
CA ASN A 304 0.95 24.85 -24.36
C ASN A 304 1.23 26.33 -24.07
N PHE A 305 1.40 26.71 -22.79
CA PHE A 305 1.84 28.04 -22.39
C PHE A 305 3.22 28.39 -22.95
N SER A 306 4.17 27.44 -22.93
CA SER A 306 5.49 27.68 -23.49
C SER A 306 5.46 27.92 -25.00
N LYS A 307 4.62 27.17 -25.75
CA LYS A 307 4.40 27.37 -27.20
C LYS A 307 3.69 28.69 -27.52
N ALA A 308 2.84 29.11 -26.62
CA ALA A 308 2.08 30.36 -26.69
C ALA A 308 2.91 31.63 -26.50
N LEU A 309 3.97 31.54 -25.69
CA LEU A 309 4.97 32.60 -25.58
C LEU A 309 5.64 32.89 -26.93
N ASP A 310 5.77 31.88 -27.80
CA ASP A 310 6.33 32.03 -29.15
C ASP A 310 5.36 32.78 -30.08
N SER A 311 4.04 32.57 -29.94
CA SER A 311 3.01 33.14 -30.82
C SER A 311 2.51 34.52 -30.41
N ASN A 312 2.95 35.06 -29.26
CA ASN A 312 2.56 36.38 -28.73
C ASN A 312 1.03 36.57 -28.55
N ASP A 313 0.29 35.49 -28.25
CA ASP A 313 -1.17 35.51 -28.06
C ASP A 313 -1.52 35.67 -26.57
N ILE A 314 -1.30 36.87 -26.05
CA ILE A 314 -1.25 37.12 -24.59
C ILE A 314 -2.64 37.07 -23.92
N GLU A 315 -3.71 37.36 -24.69
CA GLU A 315 -5.08 37.46 -24.19
C GLU A 315 -5.72 36.07 -23.99
N SER A 316 -5.47 35.14 -24.89
CA SER A 316 -5.97 33.76 -24.79
C SER A 316 -5.22 32.92 -23.76
N LEU A 317 -4.01 33.34 -23.37
CA LEU A 317 -3.04 32.48 -22.67
C LEU A 317 -2.77 32.85 -21.22
N SER A 318 -3.17 34.03 -20.75
CA SER A 318 -2.99 34.41 -19.34
C SER A 318 -4.15 33.94 -18.46
N THR A 319 -5.39 34.29 -18.82
CA THR A 319 -6.56 34.04 -17.96
C THR A 319 -6.88 32.55 -17.86
N ARG A 320 -6.83 31.82 -18.98
CA ARG A 320 -7.11 30.37 -19.01
C ARG A 320 -6.01 29.57 -18.31
N THR A 321 -4.74 29.87 -18.58
CA THR A 321 -3.60 29.14 -17.97
C THR A 321 -3.55 29.39 -16.47
N LEU A 322 -3.74 30.63 -16.00
CA LEU A 322 -3.77 30.91 -14.56
C LEU A 322 -4.93 30.21 -13.86
N ALA A 323 -6.14 30.23 -14.42
CA ALA A 323 -7.28 29.50 -13.87
C ALA A 323 -6.99 27.99 -13.78
N PHE A 324 -6.39 27.42 -14.83
CA PHE A 324 -5.98 26.02 -14.84
C PHE A 324 -4.88 25.71 -13.81
N MET A 325 -3.89 26.60 -13.65
CA MET A 325 -2.83 26.44 -12.65
C MET A 325 -3.39 26.49 -11.23
N ASP A 326 -4.34 27.38 -10.96
CA ASP A 326 -5.04 27.44 -9.68
C ASP A 326 -5.83 26.14 -9.43
N GLN A 327 -6.55 25.62 -10.43
CA GLN A 327 -7.22 24.30 -10.34
C GLN A 327 -6.23 23.15 -10.11
N SER A 328 -5.05 23.22 -10.74
CA SER A 328 -4.00 22.20 -10.58
C SER A 328 -3.40 22.23 -9.19
N LEU A 329 -3.12 23.42 -8.66
CA LEU A 329 -2.65 23.62 -7.29
C LEU A 329 -3.69 23.12 -6.28
N GLU A 330 -4.96 23.47 -6.47
CA GLU A 330 -6.06 22.96 -5.63
C GLU A 330 -6.15 21.43 -5.67
N ASN A 331 -5.98 20.82 -6.85
CA ASN A 331 -5.98 19.37 -7.00
C ASN A 331 -4.82 18.71 -6.24
N ILE A 332 -3.60 19.27 -6.36
CA ILE A 332 -2.41 18.81 -5.64
C ILE A 332 -2.62 18.96 -4.12
N LEU A 333 -3.08 20.12 -3.65
CA LEU A 333 -3.34 20.38 -2.23
C LEU A 333 -4.44 19.47 -1.67
N ARG A 334 -5.45 19.12 -2.47
CA ARG A 334 -6.48 18.16 -2.09
C ARG A 334 -5.89 16.77 -1.85
N TYR A 335 -5.08 16.27 -2.77
CA TYR A 335 -4.42 14.98 -2.59
C TYR A 335 -3.36 15.02 -1.48
N GLN A 336 -2.66 16.14 -1.30
CA GLN A 336 -1.75 16.33 -0.18
C GLN A 336 -2.49 16.24 1.17
N SER A 337 -3.65 16.89 1.28
CA SER A 337 -4.51 16.79 2.47
C SER A 337 -5.00 15.36 2.71
N GLU A 338 -5.33 14.63 1.64
CA GLU A 338 -5.73 13.22 1.72
C GLU A 338 -4.58 12.32 2.19
N VAL A 339 -3.36 12.53 1.66
CA VAL A 339 -2.14 11.85 2.09
C VAL A 339 -1.86 12.11 3.56
N GLY A 340 -1.94 13.38 4.01
CA GLY A 340 -1.77 13.74 5.41
C GLY A 340 -2.79 13.06 6.33
N ALA A 341 -4.06 12.97 5.91
CA ALA A 341 -5.08 12.25 6.66
C ALA A 341 -4.83 10.72 6.69
N ARG A 342 -4.29 10.13 5.62
CA ARG A 342 -3.88 8.72 5.57
C ARG A 342 -2.66 8.48 6.49
N ALA A 343 -1.67 9.38 6.49
CA ALA A 343 -0.49 9.30 7.34
C ALA A 343 -0.86 9.41 8.83
N GLN A 344 -1.72 10.37 9.19
CA GLN A 344 -2.22 10.50 10.57
C GLN A 344 -2.96 9.25 11.04
N ARG A 345 -3.75 8.61 10.17
CA ARG A 345 -4.40 7.32 10.50
C ARG A 345 -3.38 6.21 10.74
N ALA A 346 -2.32 6.16 9.94
CA ALA A 346 -1.24 5.19 10.15
C ALA A 346 -0.52 5.46 11.48
N ASP A 347 -0.24 6.71 11.82
CA ASP A 347 0.34 7.11 13.12
C ASP A 347 -0.50 6.69 14.32
N LEU A 348 -1.81 6.92 14.27
CA LEU A 348 -2.72 6.48 15.32
C LEU A 348 -2.72 4.94 15.47
N ALA A 349 -2.68 4.21 14.34
CA ALA A 349 -2.58 2.76 14.36
C ALA A 349 -1.25 2.28 14.95
N ILE A 350 -0.12 2.91 14.60
CA ILE A 350 1.20 2.60 15.16
C ILE A 350 1.16 2.76 16.68
N GLY A 351 0.69 3.90 17.20
CA GLY A 351 0.61 4.13 18.64
C GLY A 351 -0.33 3.16 19.35
N GLN A 352 -1.44 2.76 18.73
CA GLN A 352 -2.31 1.71 19.27
C GLN A 352 -1.61 0.36 19.35
N TYR A 353 -0.93 -0.07 18.29
CA TYR A 353 -0.25 -1.36 18.25
C TYR A 353 1.01 -1.42 19.10
N GLU A 354 1.71 -0.30 19.29
CA GLU A 354 2.81 -0.21 20.24
C GLU A 354 2.32 -0.51 21.67
N ASN A 355 1.21 0.11 22.09
CA ASN A 355 0.59 -0.16 23.38
C ASN A 355 0.13 -1.62 23.53
N LEU A 356 -0.51 -2.19 22.50
CA LEU A 356 -0.93 -3.60 22.50
C LEU A 356 0.27 -4.56 22.51
N SER A 357 1.36 -4.22 21.83
CA SER A 357 2.59 -5.02 21.82
C SER A 357 3.19 -5.08 23.22
N VAL A 358 3.25 -3.95 23.93
CA VAL A 358 3.71 -3.90 25.32
C VAL A 358 2.79 -4.74 26.23
N LEU A 359 1.47 -4.60 26.09
CA LEU A 359 0.51 -5.37 26.88
C LEU A 359 0.64 -6.89 26.66
N PHE A 360 0.69 -7.34 25.40
CA PHE A 360 0.84 -8.78 25.11
C PHE A 360 2.21 -9.32 25.49
N GLN A 361 3.25 -8.50 25.42
CA GLN A 361 4.59 -8.87 25.92
C GLN A 361 4.58 -9.08 27.44
N ASP A 362 3.89 -8.22 28.19
CA ASP A 362 3.72 -8.37 29.64
C ASP A 362 2.87 -9.59 30.00
N GLN A 363 1.74 -9.82 29.31
CA GLN A 363 0.91 -11.02 29.51
C GLN A 363 1.66 -12.31 29.16
N LEU A 364 2.48 -12.29 28.11
CA LEU A 364 3.33 -13.41 27.73
C LEU A 364 4.38 -13.70 28.79
N SER A 365 5.05 -12.66 29.31
CA SER A 365 6.03 -12.75 30.40
C SER A 365 5.38 -13.33 31.66
N ASN A 366 4.28 -12.76 32.12
CA ASN A 366 3.54 -13.23 33.30
C ASN A 366 3.06 -14.69 33.18
N ALA A 367 2.67 -15.14 31.99
CA ALA A 367 2.23 -16.51 31.75
C ALA A 367 3.39 -17.51 31.62
N LEU A 368 4.57 -17.05 31.19
CA LEU A 368 5.70 -17.91 30.79
C LEU A 368 6.83 -17.94 31.83
N GLU A 369 6.99 -16.90 32.65
CA GLU A 369 8.12 -16.78 33.57
C GLU A 369 8.01 -17.68 34.81
N THR A 370 9.14 -18.28 35.18
CA THR A 370 9.29 -19.02 36.43
C THR A 370 9.38 -18.04 37.60
N ASP A 371 8.62 -18.29 38.67
CA ASP A 371 8.95 -17.74 39.99
C ASP A 371 10.27 -18.40 40.48
N VAL A 372 11.38 -17.71 40.25
CA VAL A 372 12.73 -18.18 40.59
C VAL A 372 12.86 -18.45 42.08
N THR A 373 12.15 -17.70 42.94
CA THR A 373 12.19 -17.91 44.40
C THR A 373 11.56 -19.24 44.77
N LYS A 374 10.38 -19.53 44.22
CA LYS A 374 9.72 -20.82 44.42
C LYS A 374 10.52 -21.96 43.80
N ALA A 375 11.05 -21.77 42.58
CA ALA A 375 11.84 -22.78 41.89
C ALA A 375 13.15 -23.13 42.62
N ILE A 376 13.85 -22.15 43.20
CA ILE A 376 15.04 -22.41 44.04
C ILE A 376 14.64 -23.19 45.29
N THR A 377 13.51 -22.84 45.92
CA THR A 377 13.00 -23.55 47.10
C THR A 377 12.67 -25.01 46.76
N ASP A 378 11.97 -25.24 45.65
CA ASP A 378 11.64 -26.57 45.14
C ASP A 378 12.91 -27.37 44.80
N LEU A 379 13.88 -26.74 44.12
CA LEU A 379 15.17 -27.35 43.79
C LEU A 379 15.88 -27.85 45.06
N LYS A 380 16.00 -27.00 46.08
CA LYS A 380 16.64 -27.36 47.35
C LYS A 380 15.87 -28.47 48.08
N SER A 381 14.54 -28.43 48.06
CA SER A 381 13.72 -29.52 48.59
C SER A 381 13.97 -30.84 47.86
N PHE A 382 14.06 -30.84 46.53
CA PHE A 382 14.34 -32.05 45.75
C PHE A 382 15.76 -32.57 45.98
N GLU A 383 16.76 -31.70 46.08
CA GLU A 383 18.13 -32.08 46.45
C GLU A 383 18.18 -32.76 47.83
N LEU A 384 17.48 -32.19 48.83
CA LEU A 384 17.39 -32.77 50.17
C LEU A 384 16.67 -34.12 50.16
N MET A 385 15.55 -34.25 49.45
CA MET A 385 14.84 -35.52 49.29
C MET A 385 15.70 -36.58 48.60
N HIS A 386 16.48 -36.19 47.59
CA HIS A 386 17.40 -37.08 46.90
C HIS A 386 18.50 -37.59 47.85
N GLN A 387 19.12 -36.70 48.64
CA GLN A 387 20.10 -37.07 49.67
C GLN A 387 19.49 -37.99 50.75
N ALA A 388 18.28 -37.69 51.22
CA ALA A 388 17.58 -38.53 52.20
C ALA A 388 17.27 -39.92 51.62
N THR A 389 16.86 -40.00 50.36
CA THR A 389 16.57 -41.28 49.66
C THR A 389 17.84 -42.13 49.56
N LEU A 390 19.00 -41.52 49.25
CA LEU A 390 20.29 -42.21 49.23
C LEU A 390 20.67 -42.78 50.62
N GLN A 391 20.45 -42.02 51.69
CA GLN A 391 20.72 -42.46 53.07
C GLN A 391 19.77 -43.57 53.54
N ILE A 392 18.49 -43.50 53.16
CA ILE A 392 17.51 -44.55 53.47
C ILE A 392 17.86 -45.82 52.68
N GLY A 393 18.26 -45.66 51.42
CA GLY A 393 18.71 -46.74 50.57
C GLY A 393 19.89 -47.50 51.16
N SER A 394 20.92 -46.79 51.62
CA SER A 394 22.07 -47.44 52.27
C SER A 394 21.65 -48.28 53.47
N LYS A 395 20.75 -47.76 54.33
CA LYS A 395 20.23 -48.48 55.50
C LYS A 395 19.39 -49.72 55.17
N ILE A 396 18.66 -49.71 54.05
CA ILE A 396 17.86 -50.87 53.61
C ILE A 396 18.77 -51.98 53.05
N TYR A 397 19.85 -51.63 52.37
CA TYR A 397 20.87 -52.60 51.95
C TYR A 397 21.60 -53.23 53.15
N ASP A 398 21.79 -52.48 54.25
CA ASP A 398 22.38 -53.00 55.49
C ASP A 398 21.48 -54.03 56.22
N LEU A 399 20.16 -53.98 56.02
CA LEU A 399 19.15 -54.89 56.60
C LEU A 399 18.89 -56.15 55.74
N THR A 400 19.79 -56.48 54.82
CA THR A 400 19.64 -57.68 53.98
C THR A 400 19.65 -58.95 54.84
N LEU A 401 18.81 -59.92 54.45
CA LEU A 401 18.65 -61.25 55.08
C LEU A 401 19.97 -62.00 55.33
N LEU A 402 21.07 -61.59 54.67
CA LEU A 402 22.43 -62.08 54.88
C LEU A 402 22.96 -61.82 56.31
N ASN A 403 22.56 -60.72 56.95
CA ASN A 403 22.93 -60.42 58.34
C ASN A 403 22.13 -61.23 59.37
N PHE A 404 21.00 -61.82 58.97
CA PHE A 404 20.16 -62.67 59.83
C PHE A 404 20.46 -64.18 59.65
N LEU A 405 21.34 -64.53 58.71
CA LEU A 405 21.83 -65.89 58.45
C LEU A 405 23.31 -66.03 58.86
N LYS A 406 23.64 -65.61 60.10
CA LYS A 406 24.91 -65.98 60.74
C LYS A 406 24.73 -67.25 61.56
#